data_AF-A0A561ELI3-F1
#
_entry.id   AF-A0A561ELI3-F1
#
_cell.length_a   1.000
_cell.length_b   1.000
_cell.length_c   1.000
_cell.angle_alpha   90.00
_cell.angle_beta   90.00
_cell.angle_gamma   90.00
#
_symmetry.space_group_name_H-M   'P 1'
#
loop_
_entity.id
_entity.type
_entity.pdbx_description
1 polymer ?
#
loop_
_entity_poly.entity_id
_entity_poly.type
_entity_poly.pdbx_seq_one_letter_code
_entity_poly.pdbx_strand_id
1 'polypeptide(L)'
;MDLGARLALQEGCLDELLEALGLEWADSADPRIAAFAERQPHFPQYHRIGHKRQLVVQHVTGNRPLVEQHYDQLVRALVHDEDPSSPRWLAAALVQAVGRRRVQESLVRVMEEGTPYQRACAAGAWNWVQAPLEYATEEDLHAGRPTRASLAERDALADLEARYRAALDTGSR
;
A
#
# COMPACT_ATOMS: atom_id res chain seq x y z
N MET A 1 12.13 -14.59 6.20
CA MET A 1 10.95 -14.60 7.09
C MET A 1 9.92 -15.54 6.48
N ASP A 2 9.33 -16.46 7.25
CA ASP A 2 8.28 -17.34 6.73
C ASP A 2 6.93 -16.59 6.55
N LEU A 3 5.93 -17.25 5.97
CA LEU A 3 4.60 -16.65 5.74
C LEU A 3 3.88 -16.28 7.05
N GLY A 4 3.95 -17.13 8.08
CA GLY A 4 3.27 -16.87 9.35
C GLY A 4 3.84 -15.63 10.04
N ALA A 5 5.15 -15.47 10.05
CA ALA A 5 5.82 -14.30 10.62
C ALA A 5 5.51 -13.01 9.83
N ARG A 6 5.41 -13.08 8.50
CA ARG A 6 5.00 -11.93 7.67
C ARG A 6 3.56 -11.51 7.95
N LEU A 7 2.64 -12.47 8.00
CA LEU A 7 1.24 -12.20 8.32
C LEU A 7 1.07 -11.67 9.76
N ALA A 8 1.83 -12.19 10.73
CA ALA A 8 1.79 -11.69 12.11
C ALA A 8 2.29 -10.23 12.20
N LEU A 9 3.36 -9.90 11.48
CA LEU A 9 3.88 -8.53 11.42
C LEU A 9 2.88 -7.57 10.76
N GLN A 10 2.26 -7.99 9.66
CA GLN A 10 1.21 -7.24 8.99
C GLN A 10 -0.01 -7.01 9.89
N GLU A 11 -0.50 -8.08 10.53
CA GLU A 11 -1.64 -8.03 11.44
C GLU A 11 -1.35 -7.08 12.62
N GLY A 12 -0.15 -7.16 13.21
CA GLY A 12 0.26 -6.27 14.29
C GLY A 12 0.34 -4.80 13.87
N CYS A 13 0.83 -4.50 12.65
CA CYS A 13 0.81 -3.12 12.15
C CYS A 13 -0.62 -2.58 11.96
N LEU A 14 -1.57 -3.44 11.57
CA LEU A 14 -2.98 -3.05 11.48
C LEU A 14 -3.62 -2.89 12.86
N ASP A 15 -3.24 -3.71 13.84
CA ASP A 15 -3.71 -3.58 15.22
C ASP A 15 -3.24 -2.26 15.86
N GLU A 16 -1.95 -1.93 15.73
CA GLU A 16 -1.39 -0.64 16.16
C GLU A 16 -2.13 0.54 15.50
N LEU A 17 -2.48 0.41 14.22
CA LEU A 17 -3.18 1.44 13.47
C LEU A 17 -4.65 1.57 13.89
N LEU A 18 -5.35 0.45 14.10
CA LEU A 18 -6.73 0.46 14.60
C LEU A 18 -6.80 1.11 16.00
N GLU A 19 -5.86 0.78 16.88
CA GLU A 19 -5.74 1.41 18.20
C GLU A 19 -5.51 2.92 18.07
N ALA A 20 -4.57 3.34 17.22
CA ALA A 20 -4.30 4.76 16.99
C ALA A 20 -5.51 5.53 16.44
N LEU A 21 -6.35 4.88 15.64
CA LEU A 21 -7.58 5.44 15.08
C LEU A 21 -8.78 5.34 16.03
N GLY A 22 -8.64 4.67 17.19
CA GLY A 22 -9.76 4.40 18.11
C GLY A 22 -10.83 3.48 17.50
N LEU A 23 -10.42 2.58 16.60
CA LEU A 23 -11.32 1.66 15.90
C LEU A 23 -11.32 0.30 16.57
N GLU A 24 -12.50 -0.18 16.94
CA GLU A 24 -12.68 -1.53 17.43
C GLU A 24 -12.92 -2.50 16.26
N TRP A 25 -12.09 -3.53 16.18
CA TRP A 25 -12.32 -4.68 15.30
C TRP A 25 -12.63 -5.92 16.15
N ALA A 26 -13.76 -6.56 15.85
CA ALA A 26 -14.16 -7.80 16.51
C ALA A 26 -14.14 -8.95 15.51
N ASP A 27 -13.47 -10.05 15.88
CA ASP A 27 -13.53 -11.28 15.10
C ASP A 27 -14.91 -11.91 15.23
N SER A 28 -15.61 -12.09 14.12
CA SER A 28 -16.86 -12.86 14.09
C SER A 28 -16.53 -14.28 13.66
N ALA A 29 -16.78 -15.25 14.54
CA ALA A 29 -16.53 -16.65 14.23
C ALA A 29 -17.36 -17.08 13.00
N ASP A 30 -16.69 -17.38 11.90
CA ASP A 30 -17.31 -17.89 10.68
C ASP A 30 -16.90 -19.37 10.49
N PRO A 31 -17.85 -20.32 10.64
CA PRO A 31 -17.59 -21.74 10.47
C PRO A 31 -16.98 -22.11 9.10
N ARG A 32 -17.25 -21.31 8.06
CA ARG A 32 -16.68 -21.53 6.72
C ARG A 32 -15.18 -21.25 6.69
N ILE A 33 -14.74 -20.23 7.44
CA ILE A 33 -13.33 -19.88 7.59
C ILE A 33 -12.61 -20.98 8.38
N ALA A 34 -13.24 -21.48 9.45
CA ALA A 34 -12.69 -22.58 10.26
C ALA A 34 -12.51 -23.87 9.43
N ALA A 35 -13.50 -24.25 8.63
CA ALA A 35 -13.40 -25.41 7.74
C ALA A 35 -12.30 -25.25 6.67
N PHE A 36 -12.07 -24.02 6.19
CA PHE A 36 -11.03 -23.75 5.21
C PHE A 36 -9.62 -23.80 5.81
N ALA A 37 -9.48 -23.52 7.11
CA ALA A 37 -8.22 -23.54 7.83
C ALA A 37 -7.55 -24.93 7.82
N GLU A 38 -8.32 -26.01 7.76
CA GLU A 38 -7.79 -27.38 7.65
C GLU A 38 -6.95 -27.60 6.39
N ARG A 39 -7.27 -26.88 5.30
CA ARG A 39 -6.57 -26.95 4.01
C ARG A 39 -5.58 -25.83 3.81
N GLN A 40 -5.86 -24.66 4.40
CA GLN A 40 -5.01 -23.47 4.32
C GLN A 40 -4.86 -22.87 5.73
N PRO A 41 -3.88 -23.31 6.52
CA PRO A 41 -3.75 -22.91 7.93
C PRO A 41 -3.65 -21.40 8.16
N HIS A 42 -3.10 -20.65 7.19
CA HIS A 42 -2.94 -19.20 7.27
C HIS A 42 -4.16 -18.41 6.80
N PHE A 43 -5.16 -19.05 6.19
CA PHE A 43 -6.32 -18.37 5.62
C PHE A 43 -7.15 -17.57 6.65
N PRO A 44 -7.40 -18.07 7.87
CA PRO A 44 -8.10 -17.27 8.88
C PRO A 44 -7.38 -15.96 9.20
N GLN A 45 -6.06 -16.00 9.34
CA GLN A 45 -5.26 -14.80 9.61
C GLN A 45 -5.28 -13.83 8.43
N TYR A 46 -5.06 -14.33 7.22
CA TYR A 46 -5.16 -13.55 6.00
C TYR A 46 -6.54 -12.87 5.86
N HIS A 47 -7.62 -13.59 6.17
CA HIS A 47 -8.98 -13.06 6.13
C HIS A 47 -9.18 -11.93 7.16
N ARG A 48 -8.73 -12.11 8.41
CA ARG A 48 -8.78 -11.05 9.44
C ARG A 48 -8.03 -9.79 9.02
N ILE A 49 -6.80 -9.94 8.50
CA ILE A 49 -6.00 -8.84 7.94
C ILE A 49 -6.80 -8.07 6.88
N GLY A 50 -7.49 -8.79 5.98
CA GLY A 50 -8.39 -8.22 4.99
C GLY A 50 -9.45 -7.29 5.58
N HIS A 51 -10.16 -7.75 6.63
CA HIS A 51 -11.20 -6.98 7.30
C HIS A 51 -10.65 -5.77 8.07
N LYS A 52 -9.54 -5.94 8.81
CA LYS A 52 -8.87 -4.83 9.51
C LYS A 52 -8.45 -3.73 8.53
N ARG A 53 -7.84 -4.12 7.40
CA ARG A 53 -7.48 -3.17 6.33
C ARG A 53 -8.71 -2.46 5.76
N GLN A 54 -9.78 -3.20 5.48
CA GLN A 54 -11.00 -2.61 4.95
C GLN A 54 -11.60 -1.57 5.90
N LEU A 55 -11.62 -1.86 7.19
CA LEU A 55 -12.07 -0.94 8.23
C LEU A 55 -11.22 0.34 8.27
N VAL A 56 -9.89 0.21 8.25
CA VAL A 56 -8.97 1.36 8.15
C VAL A 56 -9.27 2.19 6.91
N VAL A 57 -9.33 1.55 5.73
CA VAL A 57 -9.57 2.24 4.45
C VAL A 57 -10.89 3.00 4.48
N GLN A 58 -11.97 2.39 4.95
CA GLN A 58 -13.27 3.04 5.07
C GLN A 58 -13.23 4.27 5.98
N HIS A 59 -12.46 4.20 7.06
CA HIS A 59 -12.38 5.28 8.04
C HIS A 59 -11.54 6.47 7.55
N VAL A 60 -10.46 6.22 6.80
CA VAL A 60 -9.53 7.28 6.36
C VAL A 60 -9.86 7.86 4.98
N THR A 61 -10.63 7.15 4.16
CA THR A 61 -10.99 7.62 2.80
C THR A 61 -11.81 8.91 2.87
N GLY A 62 -11.35 9.95 2.18
CA GLY A 62 -11.98 11.27 2.19
C GLY A 62 -11.73 12.10 3.45
N ASN A 63 -11.02 11.56 4.46
CA ASN A 63 -10.73 12.27 5.71
C ASN A 63 -9.25 12.72 5.76
N ARG A 64 -8.95 13.82 5.06
CA ARG A 64 -7.60 14.35 4.96
C ARG A 64 -6.96 14.67 6.32
N PRO A 65 -7.60 15.38 7.27
CA PRO A 65 -6.99 15.68 8.57
C PRO A 65 -6.58 14.42 9.33
N LEU A 66 -7.41 13.37 9.28
CA LEU A 66 -7.11 12.10 9.93
C LEU A 66 -5.92 11.39 9.28
N VAL A 67 -5.87 11.36 7.95
CA VAL A 67 -4.71 10.81 7.23
C VAL A 67 -3.43 11.58 7.56
N GLU A 68 -3.49 12.91 7.62
CA GLU A 68 -2.33 13.74 7.96
C GLU A 68 -1.84 13.48 9.39
N GLN A 69 -2.76 13.30 10.34
CA GLN A 69 -2.46 13.01 11.73
C GLN A 69 -1.83 11.62 11.93
N HIS A 70 -2.28 10.61 11.19
CA HIS A 70 -1.82 9.21 11.33
C HIS A 70 -0.96 8.74 10.15
N TYR A 71 -0.34 9.68 9.43
CA TYR A 71 0.35 9.40 8.18
C TYR A 71 1.43 8.32 8.31
N ASP A 72 2.26 8.41 9.35
CA ASP A 72 3.37 7.48 9.54
C ASP A 72 2.88 6.06 9.87
N GLN A 73 1.80 5.93 10.65
CA GLN A 73 1.18 4.63 10.93
C GLN A 73 0.53 4.02 9.68
N LEU A 74 -0.10 4.86 8.84
CA LEU A 74 -0.69 4.41 7.57
C LEU A 74 0.39 3.97 6.57
N VAL A 75 1.51 4.70 6.47
CA VAL A 75 2.66 4.29 5.65
C VAL A 75 3.28 3.00 6.20
N ARG A 76 3.42 2.88 7.54
CA ARG A 76 3.91 1.66 8.19
C ARG A 76 3.03 0.46 7.83
N ALA A 77 1.72 0.58 7.91
CA ALA A 77 0.79 -0.49 7.49
C ALA A 77 0.97 -0.84 6.01
N LEU A 78 1.13 0.17 5.13
CA LEU A 78 1.34 -0.04 3.70
C LEU A 78 2.64 -0.80 3.39
N VAL A 79 3.75 -0.51 4.08
CA VAL A 79 5.06 -1.16 3.84
C VAL A 79 5.27 -2.47 4.61
N HIS A 80 4.21 -2.98 5.25
CA HIS A 80 4.15 -4.35 5.79
C HIS A 80 2.97 -5.12 5.18
N ASP A 81 2.44 -4.65 4.05
CA ASP A 81 1.37 -5.30 3.33
C ASP A 81 1.90 -5.91 2.03
N GLU A 82 2.10 -7.22 2.04
CA GLU A 82 2.62 -7.98 0.90
C GLU A 82 1.53 -8.50 -0.04
N ASP A 83 0.26 -8.21 0.23
CA ASP A 83 -0.82 -8.68 -0.61
C ASP A 83 -0.71 -8.07 -2.02
N PRO A 84 -0.92 -8.86 -3.09
CA PRO A 84 -0.68 -8.38 -4.45
C PRO A 84 -1.60 -7.24 -4.87
N SER A 85 -2.78 -7.08 -4.25
CA SER A 85 -3.80 -6.14 -4.75
C SER A 85 -4.41 -5.27 -3.68
N SER A 86 -4.49 -5.73 -2.43
CA SER A 86 -5.16 -5.04 -1.34
C SER A 86 -4.51 -3.71 -0.92
N PRO A 87 -3.17 -3.53 -0.97
CA PRO A 87 -2.51 -2.26 -0.67
C PRO A 87 -3.02 -1.09 -1.53
N ARG A 88 -3.56 -1.36 -2.72
CA ARG A 88 -4.02 -0.34 -3.67
C ARG A 88 -5.05 0.62 -3.09
N TRP A 89 -5.90 0.14 -2.18
CA TRP A 89 -6.96 0.94 -1.59
C TRP A 89 -6.41 1.93 -0.56
N LEU A 90 -5.50 1.47 0.31
CA LEU A 90 -4.82 2.33 1.28
C LEU A 90 -3.89 3.33 0.58
N ALA A 91 -3.17 2.88 -0.45
CA ALA A 91 -2.35 3.74 -1.30
C ALA A 91 -3.18 4.85 -1.96
N ALA A 92 -4.36 4.52 -2.51
CA ALA A 92 -5.26 5.50 -3.09
C ALA A 92 -5.75 6.53 -2.05
N ALA A 93 -6.14 6.09 -0.85
CA ALA A 93 -6.56 6.99 0.22
C ALA A 93 -5.44 7.96 0.64
N LEU A 94 -4.21 7.46 0.79
CA LEU A 94 -3.04 8.27 1.09
C LEU A 94 -2.75 9.31 -0.01
N VAL A 95 -2.73 8.88 -1.28
CA VAL A 95 -2.47 9.77 -2.41
C VAL A 95 -3.54 10.86 -2.53
N GLN A 96 -4.82 10.52 -2.33
CA GLN A 96 -5.90 11.51 -2.37
C GLN A 96 -5.79 12.53 -1.23
N ALA A 97 -5.37 12.12 -0.03
CA ALA A 97 -5.30 13.00 1.12
C ALA A 97 -4.07 13.92 1.12
N VAL A 98 -2.88 13.37 0.85
CA VAL A 98 -1.60 14.10 1.02
C VAL A 98 -0.81 14.31 -0.27
N GLY A 99 -1.33 13.82 -1.39
CA GLY A 99 -0.67 13.91 -2.69
C GLY A 99 0.37 12.83 -2.92
N ARG A 100 0.59 12.56 -4.21
CA ARG A 100 1.44 11.46 -4.70
C ARG A 100 2.89 11.58 -4.29
N ARG A 101 3.45 12.80 -4.38
CA ARG A 101 4.85 13.09 -4.06
C ARG A 101 5.23 12.64 -2.65
N ARG A 102 4.47 13.05 -1.64
CA ARG A 102 4.76 12.71 -0.23
C ARG A 102 4.73 11.19 0.00
N VAL A 103 3.78 10.50 -0.61
CA VAL A 103 3.68 9.04 -0.54
C VAL A 103 4.87 8.37 -1.22
N GLN A 104 5.23 8.79 -2.43
CA GLN A 104 6.37 8.26 -3.14
C GLN A 104 7.71 8.53 -2.42
N GLU A 105 7.89 9.71 -1.82
CA GLU A 105 9.06 10.02 -0.98
C GLU A 105 9.21 9.04 0.18
N SER A 106 8.10 8.74 0.86
CA SER A 106 8.08 7.77 1.96
C SER A 106 8.42 6.36 1.48
N LEU A 107 7.88 5.92 0.35
CA LEU A 107 8.23 4.62 -0.23
C LEU A 107 9.69 4.55 -0.69
N VAL A 108 10.22 5.60 -1.33
CA VAL A 108 11.64 5.69 -1.71
C VAL A 108 12.54 5.57 -0.48
N ARG A 109 12.21 6.26 0.61
CA ARG A 109 12.95 6.14 1.87
C ARG A 109 12.94 4.71 2.40
N VAL A 110 11.80 4.02 2.34
CA VAL A 110 11.73 2.59 2.70
C VAL A 110 12.57 1.72 1.77
N MET A 111 12.63 2.04 0.47
CA MET A 111 13.52 1.34 -0.46
C MET A 111 15.01 1.54 -0.13
N GLU A 112 15.39 2.73 0.30
CA GLU A 112 16.77 3.11 0.66
C GLU A 112 17.18 2.51 2.02
N GLU A 113 16.32 2.58 3.04
CA GLU A 113 16.68 2.34 4.45
C GLU A 113 16.02 1.09 5.06
N GLY A 114 14.95 0.57 4.44
CA GLY A 114 14.10 -0.47 5.02
C GLY A 114 14.73 -1.87 4.99
N THR A 115 14.16 -2.77 5.78
CA THR A 115 14.50 -4.20 5.76
C THR A 115 14.14 -4.85 4.40
N PRO A 116 14.72 -6.00 4.03
CA PRO A 116 14.35 -6.69 2.78
C PRO A 116 12.85 -6.93 2.62
N TYR A 117 12.15 -7.22 3.72
CA TYR A 117 10.70 -7.41 3.72
C TYR A 117 9.94 -6.11 3.41
N GLN A 118 10.31 -5.01 4.08
CA GLN A 118 9.70 -3.70 3.85
C GLN A 118 9.97 -3.18 2.44
N ARG A 119 11.17 -3.43 1.89
CA ARG A 119 11.50 -3.10 0.50
C ARG A 119 10.61 -3.86 -0.49
N ALA A 120 10.35 -5.15 -0.25
CA ALA A 120 9.45 -5.93 -1.10
C ALA A 120 8.01 -5.38 -1.07
N CYS A 121 7.49 -5.04 0.12
CA CYS A 121 6.16 -4.45 0.25
C CYS A 121 6.09 -3.04 -0.36
N ALA A 122 7.12 -2.20 -0.15
CA ALA A 122 7.21 -0.87 -0.74
C ALA A 122 7.27 -0.92 -2.27
N ALA A 123 7.98 -1.89 -2.86
CA ALA A 123 7.97 -2.12 -4.29
C ALA A 123 6.59 -2.52 -4.83
N GLY A 124 5.85 -3.35 -4.08
CA GLY A 124 4.45 -3.68 -4.38
C GLY A 124 3.54 -2.43 -4.33
N ALA A 125 3.67 -1.64 -3.26
CA ALA A 125 2.93 -0.40 -3.06
C ALA A 125 3.25 0.67 -4.12
N TRP A 126 4.51 0.72 -4.59
CA TRP A 126 4.96 1.66 -5.62
C TRP A 126 4.07 1.64 -6.85
N ASN A 127 3.69 0.44 -7.32
CA ASN A 127 2.80 0.27 -8.48
C ASN A 127 1.46 0.98 -8.34
N TRP A 128 0.94 1.11 -7.12
CA TRP A 128 -0.35 1.73 -6.84
C TRP A 128 -0.28 3.24 -6.65
N VAL A 129 0.92 3.80 -6.47
CA VAL A 129 1.12 5.24 -6.25
C VAL A 129 1.76 5.94 -7.45
N GLN A 130 1.99 5.24 -8.57
CA GLN A 130 2.47 5.89 -9.80
C GLN A 130 1.42 6.85 -10.36
N ALA A 131 1.88 7.94 -10.99
CA ALA A 131 0.99 8.82 -11.74
C ALA A 131 0.50 8.07 -12.99
N PRO A 132 -0.82 7.87 -13.14
CA PRO A 132 -1.34 7.21 -14.33
C PRO A 132 -1.13 8.09 -15.56
N LEU A 133 -0.84 7.46 -16.69
CA LEU A 133 -0.92 8.14 -17.98
C LEU A 133 -2.37 8.11 -18.45
N GLU A 134 -2.91 9.28 -18.78
CA GLU A 134 -4.25 9.42 -19.33
C GLU A 134 -4.14 9.61 -20.84
N TYR A 135 -5.09 9.06 -21.57
CA TYR A 135 -5.15 9.15 -23.02
C TYR A 135 -6.50 9.72 -23.41
N ALA A 136 -6.51 10.72 -24.30
CA ALA A 136 -7.74 11.38 -24.72
C ALA A 136 -8.63 10.47 -25.57
N THR A 137 -8.02 9.54 -26.31
CA THR A 137 -8.69 8.62 -27.22
C THR A 137 -8.02 7.24 -27.21
N GLU A 138 -8.72 6.21 -27.71
CA GLU A 138 -8.13 4.89 -27.94
C GLU A 138 -7.00 4.93 -28.98
N GLU A 139 -7.10 5.81 -29.98
CA GLU A 139 -6.03 6.01 -30.97
C GLU A 139 -4.75 6.53 -30.31
N ASP A 140 -4.89 7.50 -29.40
CA ASP A 140 -3.76 8.03 -28.64
C ASP A 140 -3.15 7.01 -27.70
N LEU A 141 -3.97 6.15 -27.07
CA LEU A 141 -3.49 5.00 -26.30
C LEU A 141 -2.66 4.06 -27.17
N HIS A 142 -3.18 3.67 -28.34
CA HIS A 142 -2.47 2.76 -29.25
C HIS A 142 -1.17 3.37 -29.80
N ALA A 143 -1.17 4.69 -30.02
CA ALA A 143 0.01 5.43 -30.46
C ALA A 143 0.97 5.83 -29.34
N GLY A 144 0.66 5.53 -28.07
CA GLY A 144 1.50 5.89 -26.92
C GLY A 144 1.62 7.39 -26.68
N ARG A 145 0.57 8.17 -26.98
CA ARG A 145 0.51 9.63 -26.83
C ARG A 145 -0.35 10.03 -25.63
N PRO A 146 0.20 10.08 -24.41
CA PRO A 146 -0.58 10.53 -23.25
C PRO A 146 -0.96 12.01 -23.36
N THR A 147 -1.96 12.43 -22.60
CA THR A 147 -2.31 13.84 -22.46
C THR A 147 -1.12 14.62 -21.90
N ARG A 148 -0.95 15.88 -22.35
CA ARG A 148 0.11 16.76 -21.84
C ARG A 148 0.04 16.93 -20.31
N ALA A 149 -1.17 16.94 -19.76
CA ALA A 149 -1.37 17.08 -18.31
C ALA A 149 -0.85 15.85 -17.54
N SER A 150 -1.22 14.63 -17.95
CA SER A 150 -0.75 13.41 -17.28
C SER A 150 0.75 13.19 -17.46
N LEU A 151 1.30 13.54 -18.63
CA LEU A 151 2.75 13.52 -18.84
C LEU A 151 3.46 14.52 -17.92
N ALA A 152 2.95 15.74 -17.79
CA ALA A 152 3.53 16.73 -16.89
C ALA A 152 3.47 16.32 -15.41
N GLU A 153 2.40 15.65 -14.96
CA GLU A 153 2.34 15.07 -13.60
C GLU A 153 3.43 14.02 -13.40
N ARG A 154 3.67 13.17 -14.39
CA ARG A 154 4.71 12.14 -14.36
C ARG A 154 6.12 12.74 -14.36
N ASP A 155 6.37 13.71 -15.24
CA ASP A 155 7.65 14.43 -15.31
C ASP A 155 7.94 15.16 -13.99
N ALA A 156 6.91 15.71 -13.35
CA ALA A 156 7.03 16.37 -12.05
C ALA A 156 7.43 15.43 -10.91
N LEU A 157 7.47 14.11 -11.13
CA LEU A 157 7.87 13.06 -10.15
C LEU A 157 9.09 12.24 -10.61
N ALA A 158 9.71 12.62 -11.73
CA ALA A 158 10.80 11.86 -12.33
C ALA A 158 12.04 11.73 -11.42
N ASP A 159 12.26 12.70 -10.52
CA ASP A 159 13.31 12.64 -9.50
C ASP A 159 13.12 11.47 -8.53
N LEU A 160 11.88 11.23 -8.08
CA LEU A 160 11.55 10.13 -7.18
C LEU A 160 11.62 8.79 -7.91
N GLU A 161 11.19 8.73 -9.16
CA GLU A 161 11.31 7.53 -9.98
C GLU A 161 12.79 7.15 -10.19
N ALA A 162 13.66 8.13 -10.44
CA ALA A 162 15.10 7.88 -10.56
C ALA A 162 15.69 7.35 -9.24
N ARG A 163 15.33 7.94 -8.10
CA ARG A 163 15.76 7.46 -6.77
C ARG A 163 15.24 6.05 -6.47
N TYR A 164 13.98 5.78 -6.76
CA TYR A 164 13.37 4.46 -6.60
C TYR A 164 14.13 3.39 -7.40
N ARG A 165 14.43 3.66 -8.67
CA ARG A 165 15.20 2.74 -9.53
C ARG A 165 16.62 2.52 -9.00
N ALA A 166 17.31 3.59 -8.57
CA ALA A 166 18.63 3.46 -7.97
C ALA A 166 18.61 2.57 -6.71
N ALA A 167 17.60 2.73 -5.86
CA ALA A 167 17.42 1.93 -4.65
C ALA A 167 17.15 0.44 -4.97
N LEU A 168 16.36 0.14 -6.01
CA LEU A 168 16.14 -1.22 -6.50
C LEU A 168 17.44 -1.93 -6.93
N ASP A 169 18.30 -1.21 -7.66
CA ASP A 169 19.56 -1.75 -8.18
C ASP A 169 20.58 -2.05 -7.07
N THR A 170 20.55 -1.29 -5.97
CA THR A 170 21.37 -1.57 -4.78
C THR A 170 20.88 -2.75 -3.94
N GLY A 171 19.59 -3.13 -4.04
CA GLY A 171 19.01 -4.23 -3.27
C GLY A 171 19.15 -5.61 -3.91
N SER A 172 19.59 -5.67 -5.18
CA SER A 172 19.71 -6.90 -5.97
C SER A 172 21.14 -7.47 -6.01
N ARG A 173 22.05 -7.00 -5.15
CA ARG A 173 23.41 -7.54 -4.93
C ARG A 173 23.52 -8.11 -3.52
#